data_AF-A0A858RCP5-F1
#
_entry.id   AF-A0A858RCP5-F1
#
_cell.length_a   1.000
_cell.length_b   1.000
_cell.length_c   1.000
_cell.angle_alpha   90.00
_cell.angle_beta   90.00
_cell.angle_gamma   90.00
#
_symmetry.space_group_name_H-M   'P 1'
#
loop_
_entity.id
_entity.type
_entity.pdbx_description
1 polymer ?
#
loop_
_entity_poly.entity_id
_entity_poly.type
_entity_poly.pdbx_seq_one_letter_code
_entity_poly.pdbx_strand_id
1 'polypeptide(L)'
;MKPPPSKLVPSGLSLECPDVIGSKLLIQCSPGWGWSHRIDGVGQDLEDPSLQYAVVEVVPEAYVEFTTPRCGITGRVVKAPDGYSFTRFVAFIMLDGEDYDFTENIAGAWRVTFGTGELDLESEWFPILAGDDAIFGYGSIAQDEASLLRSGSVFRYERGEIVRIHPDGSITVIPREPQ
;
A
#
# COMPACT_ATOMS: atom_id res chain seq x y z
N MET A 1 -21.80 -14.78 -32.12
CA MET A 1 -20.81 -15.59 -31.36
C MET A 1 -20.39 -14.77 -30.16
N LYS A 2 -20.48 -15.33 -28.95
CA LYS A 2 -19.87 -14.72 -27.77
C LYS A 2 -18.34 -14.79 -27.98
N PRO A 3 -17.57 -13.73 -27.74
CA PRO A 3 -16.11 -13.84 -27.80
C PRO A 3 -15.67 -14.96 -26.84
N PRO A 4 -14.62 -15.73 -27.19
CA PRO A 4 -14.07 -16.70 -26.26
C PRO A 4 -13.72 -15.97 -24.95
N PRO A 5 -13.88 -16.60 -23.78
CA PRO A 5 -13.39 -16.01 -22.55
C PRO A 5 -11.92 -15.73 -22.78
N SER A 6 -11.55 -14.44 -22.81
CA SER A 6 -10.16 -14.04 -22.79
C SER A 6 -9.54 -14.79 -21.62
N LYS A 7 -8.48 -15.56 -21.84
CA LYS A 7 -7.67 -16.07 -20.74
C LYS A 7 -7.38 -14.85 -19.87
N LEU A 8 -8.03 -14.76 -18.72
CA LEU A 8 -7.79 -13.71 -17.74
C LEU A 8 -6.31 -13.84 -17.44
N VAL A 9 -5.52 -12.86 -17.88
CA VAL A 9 -4.17 -12.69 -17.35
C VAL A 9 -4.41 -12.56 -15.83
N PRO A 10 -3.80 -13.39 -14.98
CA PRO A 10 -3.99 -13.29 -13.55
C PRO A 10 -3.74 -11.84 -13.16
N SER A 11 -4.68 -11.25 -12.43
CA SER A 11 -4.63 -9.84 -12.07
C SER A 11 -3.43 -9.49 -11.16
N GLY A 12 -2.55 -10.44 -10.88
CA GLY A 12 -1.60 -10.35 -9.77
C GLY A 12 -2.27 -10.69 -8.43
N LEU A 13 -3.60 -10.63 -8.32
CA LEU A 13 -4.33 -10.91 -7.09
C LEU A 13 -5.19 -12.17 -7.18
N SER A 14 -5.28 -12.85 -6.04
CA SER A 14 -6.15 -13.99 -5.77
C SER A 14 -7.62 -13.64 -5.92
N LEU A 15 -8.39 -14.63 -6.41
CA LEU A 15 -9.84 -14.55 -6.57
C LEU A 15 -10.57 -14.34 -5.22
N GLU A 16 -9.90 -14.60 -4.10
CA GLU A 16 -10.41 -14.41 -2.74
C GLU A 16 -10.17 -12.99 -2.22
N CYS A 17 -9.39 -12.16 -2.92
CA CYS A 17 -9.11 -10.78 -2.49
C CYS A 17 -10.37 -9.93 -2.28
N PRO A 18 -11.48 -10.05 -3.05
CA PRO A 18 -12.72 -9.34 -2.75
C PRO A 18 -13.34 -9.66 -1.37
N ASP A 19 -12.99 -10.78 -0.74
CA ASP A 19 -13.56 -11.16 0.56
C ASP A 19 -13.04 -10.31 1.72
N VAL A 20 -11.96 -9.52 1.51
CA VAL A 20 -11.42 -8.61 2.52
C VAL A 20 -12.16 -7.27 2.61
N ILE A 21 -13.11 -7.00 1.70
CA ILE A 21 -13.91 -5.77 1.75
C ILE A 21 -14.67 -5.68 3.08
N GLY A 22 -14.59 -4.53 3.74
CA GLY A 22 -15.17 -4.30 5.06
C GLY A 22 -14.35 -4.87 6.23
N SER A 23 -13.31 -5.67 5.95
CA SER A 23 -12.38 -6.19 6.94
C SER A 23 -11.18 -5.28 7.11
N LYS A 24 -10.56 -5.31 8.29
CA LYS A 24 -9.37 -4.51 8.56
C LYS A 24 -8.15 -5.11 7.86
N LEU A 25 -7.36 -4.26 7.21
CA LEU A 25 -6.02 -4.58 6.71
C LEU A 25 -4.98 -3.63 7.32
N LEU A 26 -3.72 -4.00 7.19
CA LEU A 26 -2.56 -3.21 7.54
C LEU A 26 -1.78 -2.87 6.27
N ILE A 27 -1.38 -1.61 6.13
CA ILE A 27 -0.43 -1.16 5.11
C ILE A 27 0.88 -0.79 5.80
N GLN A 28 1.94 -1.56 5.55
CA GLN A 28 3.30 -1.18 5.93
C GLN A 28 3.89 -0.31 4.84
N CYS A 29 4.21 0.94 5.18
CA CYS A 29 4.90 1.84 4.28
C CYS A 29 6.36 1.37 4.09
N SER A 30 6.86 1.50 2.86
CA SER A 30 8.21 1.08 2.49
C SER A 30 9.16 2.27 2.40
N PRO A 31 10.35 2.21 3.03
CA PRO A 31 11.37 3.25 2.93
C PRO A 31 12.11 3.21 1.59
N GLY A 32 12.66 4.36 1.16
CA GLY A 32 13.56 4.44 0.00
C GLY A 32 12.88 4.37 -1.38
N TRP A 33 11.55 4.25 -1.43
CA TRP A 33 10.78 4.22 -2.67
C TRP A 33 9.77 5.37 -2.71
N GLY A 34 10.26 6.61 -2.90
CA GLY A 34 9.46 7.73 -3.42
C GLY A 34 8.15 8.01 -2.71
N TRP A 35 8.16 8.13 -1.36
CA TRP A 35 7.08 8.84 -0.68
C TRP A 35 7.16 10.29 -1.09
N SER A 36 6.11 10.81 -1.71
CA SER A 36 6.07 12.17 -2.23
C SER A 36 4.68 12.77 -2.02
N HIS A 37 4.63 14.07 -1.77
CA HIS A 37 3.40 14.86 -1.78
C HIS A 37 3.30 15.72 -3.03
N ARG A 38 2.10 16.22 -3.37
CA ARG A 38 1.94 17.19 -4.45
C ARG A 38 1.68 18.56 -3.88
N ILE A 39 2.56 19.53 -4.16
CA ILE A 39 2.31 20.93 -3.84
C ILE A 39 2.24 21.70 -5.15
N ASP A 40 1.13 22.40 -5.39
CA ASP A 40 0.89 23.18 -6.62
C ASP A 40 1.08 22.34 -7.89
N GLY A 41 0.65 21.07 -7.85
CA GLY A 41 0.77 20.12 -8.95
C GLY A 41 2.16 19.49 -9.13
N VAL A 42 3.17 19.94 -8.38
CA VAL A 42 4.55 19.42 -8.41
C VAL A 42 4.75 18.37 -7.33
N GLY A 43 5.24 17.19 -7.70
CA GLY A 43 5.64 16.16 -6.76
C GLY A 43 6.94 16.54 -6.05
N GLN A 44 6.98 16.45 -4.72
CA GLN A 44 8.21 16.61 -3.94
C GLN A 44 8.39 15.41 -3.02
N ASP A 45 9.64 14.97 -2.88
CA ASP A 45 10.00 13.85 -2.02
C ASP A 45 9.79 14.21 -0.54
N LEU A 46 9.28 13.24 0.19
CA LEU A 46 8.99 13.32 1.60
C LEU A 46 9.95 12.43 2.38
N GLU A 47 10.93 13.06 3.01
CA GLU A 47 11.90 12.42 3.89
C GLU A 47 11.41 12.41 5.35
N ASP A 48 10.24 11.82 5.60
CA ASP A 48 9.72 11.61 6.96
C ASP A 48 9.76 10.13 7.36
N PRO A 49 10.72 9.71 8.22
CA PRO A 49 10.78 8.36 8.75
C PRO A 49 9.47 7.92 9.44
N SER A 50 8.73 8.86 10.04
CA SER A 50 7.46 8.55 10.70
C SER A 50 6.46 7.95 9.73
N LEU A 51 6.45 8.40 8.47
CA LEU A 51 5.63 7.82 7.41
C LEU A 51 6.31 6.64 6.72
N GLN A 52 7.58 6.77 6.34
CA GLN A 52 8.29 5.76 5.54
C GLN A 52 8.36 4.38 6.21
N TYR A 53 8.19 4.35 7.53
CA TYR A 53 8.19 3.13 8.35
C TYR A 53 6.84 2.88 9.06
N ALA A 54 5.79 3.65 8.73
CA ALA A 54 4.48 3.54 9.36
C ALA A 54 3.74 2.25 9.00
N VAL A 55 2.97 1.75 9.97
CA VAL A 55 1.85 0.84 9.71
C VAL A 55 0.55 1.63 9.79
N VAL A 56 -0.23 1.61 8.71
CA VAL A 56 -1.53 2.28 8.61
C VAL A 56 -2.63 1.22 8.68
N GLU A 57 -3.61 1.42 9.56
CA GLU A 57 -4.79 0.53 9.61
C GLU A 57 -5.86 1.06 8.66
N VAL A 58 -6.34 0.21 7.76
CA VAL A 58 -7.31 0.58 6.73
C VAL A 58 -8.47 -0.41 6.67
N VAL A 59 -9.59 0.03 6.09
CA VAL A 59 -10.71 -0.85 5.73
C VAL A 59 -11.01 -0.62 4.26
N PRO A 60 -10.76 -1.62 3.39
CA PRO A 60 -11.16 -1.57 2.00
C PRO A 60 -12.68 -1.52 1.87
N GLU A 61 -13.16 -0.68 0.96
CA GLU A 61 -14.58 -0.48 0.66
C GLU A 61 -14.93 -0.93 -0.76
N ALA A 62 -13.95 -0.92 -1.67
CA ALA A 62 -14.12 -1.41 -3.03
C ALA A 62 -12.84 -2.05 -3.58
N TYR A 63 -13.04 -3.02 -4.47
CA TYR A 63 -12.02 -3.55 -5.35
C TYR A 63 -12.08 -2.80 -6.68
N VAL A 64 -10.91 -2.48 -7.24
CA VAL A 64 -10.79 -1.73 -8.48
C VAL A 64 -10.07 -2.58 -9.50
N GLU A 65 -10.72 -2.79 -10.64
CA GLU A 65 -10.09 -3.32 -11.85
C GLU A 65 -9.98 -2.19 -12.86
N PHE A 66 -8.76 -1.82 -13.24
CA PHE A 66 -8.55 -0.73 -14.19
C PHE A 66 -8.10 -1.25 -15.56
N THR A 67 -6.94 -1.89 -15.60
CA THR A 67 -6.42 -2.57 -16.80
C THR A 67 -5.76 -3.84 -16.35
N THR A 68 -6.25 -5.03 -16.71
CA THR A 68 -5.54 -6.28 -16.37
C THR A 68 -4.06 -6.15 -16.80
N PRO A 69 -3.09 -6.22 -15.88
CA PRO A 69 -3.13 -6.75 -14.50
C PRO A 69 -3.17 -5.71 -13.36
N ARG A 70 -3.31 -4.42 -13.60
CA ARG A 70 -3.51 -3.40 -12.55
C ARG A 70 -4.89 -3.52 -11.91
N CYS A 71 -4.92 -4.19 -10.78
CA CYS A 71 -6.02 -4.20 -9.85
C CYS A 71 -5.59 -3.65 -8.48
N GLY A 72 -6.57 -3.32 -7.66
CA GLY A 72 -6.30 -2.70 -6.39
C GLY A 72 -7.50 -2.62 -5.47
N ILE A 73 -7.30 -1.93 -4.37
CA ILE A 73 -8.29 -1.69 -3.34
C ILE A 73 -8.31 -0.21 -2.99
N THR A 74 -9.48 0.26 -2.59
CA THR A 74 -9.67 1.61 -2.08
C THR A 74 -10.62 1.58 -0.90
N GLY A 75 -10.55 2.58 -0.03
CA GLY A 75 -11.45 2.70 1.10
C GLY A 75 -10.99 3.76 2.07
N ARG A 76 -11.18 3.48 3.36
CA ARG A 76 -10.94 4.43 4.44
C ARG A 76 -9.74 4.04 5.30
N VAL A 77 -9.06 5.06 5.80
CA VAL A 77 -8.04 4.92 6.85
C VAL A 77 -8.74 4.91 8.20
N VAL A 78 -8.45 3.91 9.03
CA VAL A 78 -8.97 3.78 10.39
C VAL A 78 -7.98 4.36 11.40
N LYS A 79 -6.68 4.15 11.15
CA LYS A 79 -5.61 4.68 11.99
C LYS A 79 -4.46 5.13 11.11
N ALA A 80 -4.26 6.44 11.06
CA ALA A 80 -3.13 7.08 10.41
C ALA A 80 -1.89 7.05 11.34
N PRO A 81 -0.67 7.18 10.78
CA PRO A 81 0.53 7.39 11.58
C PRO A 81 0.50 8.75 12.28
N ASP A 82 1.26 8.87 13.38
CA ASP A 82 1.34 10.10 14.16
C ASP A 82 1.77 11.29 13.27
N GLY A 83 1.09 12.42 13.44
CA GLY A 83 1.31 13.62 12.63
C GLY A 83 0.54 13.67 11.32
N TYR A 84 -0.17 12.60 10.94
CA TYR A 84 -0.98 12.53 9.73
C TYR A 84 -2.46 12.37 10.03
N SER A 85 -3.31 12.95 9.18
CA SER A 85 -4.77 12.94 9.32
C SER A 85 -5.47 12.26 8.14
N PHE A 86 -4.86 11.23 7.56
CA PHE A 86 -5.41 10.52 6.40
C PHE A 86 -6.79 9.93 6.73
N THR A 87 -7.74 10.08 5.80
CA THR A 87 -9.09 9.50 5.91
C THR A 87 -9.38 8.50 4.79
N ARG A 88 -8.67 8.61 3.65
CA ARG A 88 -8.85 7.79 2.47
C ARG A 88 -7.54 7.15 2.03
N PHE A 89 -7.66 6.02 1.34
CA PHE A 89 -6.53 5.41 0.66
C PHE A 89 -6.93 4.80 -0.68
N VAL A 90 -5.93 4.71 -1.56
CA VAL A 90 -5.96 3.94 -2.80
C VAL A 90 -4.69 3.12 -2.85
N ALA A 91 -4.79 1.83 -3.18
CA ALA A 91 -3.63 0.99 -3.39
C ALA A 91 -3.83 0.05 -4.57
N PHE A 92 -2.78 -0.15 -5.37
CA PHE A 92 -2.82 -1.11 -6.47
C PHE A 92 -1.51 -1.86 -6.64
N ILE A 93 -1.64 -3.08 -7.13
CA ILE A 93 -0.50 -3.97 -7.32
C ILE A 93 0.26 -3.60 -8.59
N MET A 94 1.59 -3.60 -8.49
CA MET A 94 2.48 -3.32 -9.62
C MET A 94 3.04 -4.60 -10.25
N LEU A 95 2.76 -5.76 -9.65
CA LEU A 95 3.25 -7.08 -10.05
C LEU A 95 2.17 -7.82 -10.84
N ASP A 96 2.60 -8.54 -11.88
CA ASP A 96 1.75 -9.37 -12.73
C ASP A 96 2.12 -10.86 -12.63
N GLY A 97 1.22 -11.73 -13.10
CA GLY A 97 1.53 -13.14 -13.33
C GLY A 97 1.53 -14.08 -12.11
N GLU A 98 1.20 -13.57 -10.92
CA GLU A 98 1.15 -14.33 -9.66
C GLU A 98 -0.24 -14.24 -9.00
N ASP A 99 -0.48 -15.09 -8.01
CA ASP A 99 -1.73 -15.18 -7.24
C ASP A 99 -1.53 -14.62 -5.82
N TYR A 100 -1.28 -13.31 -5.72
CA TYR A 100 -1.01 -12.69 -4.42
C TYR A 100 -2.30 -12.53 -3.60
N ASP A 101 -2.17 -12.70 -2.29
CA ASP A 101 -3.23 -12.49 -1.30
C ASP A 101 -2.75 -11.55 -0.19
N PHE A 102 -3.51 -11.50 0.91
CA PHE A 102 -3.20 -10.66 2.07
C PHE A 102 -2.71 -11.47 3.28
N THR A 103 -2.39 -12.76 3.09
CA THR A 103 -2.05 -13.71 4.15
C THR A 103 -0.74 -14.44 3.85
N GLU A 104 -0.73 -15.39 2.92
CA GLU A 104 0.39 -16.30 2.67
C GLU A 104 1.29 -15.81 1.53
N ASN A 105 0.69 -15.39 0.41
CA ASN A 105 1.42 -14.91 -0.76
C ASN A 105 1.26 -13.39 -0.89
N ILE A 106 1.90 -12.62 -0.01
CA ILE A 106 1.73 -11.16 0.00
C ILE A 106 2.57 -10.51 -1.10
N ALA A 107 1.96 -9.63 -1.88
CA ALA A 107 2.71 -8.84 -2.85
C ALA A 107 3.65 -7.85 -2.13
N GLY A 108 4.94 -7.94 -2.45
CA GLY A 108 5.98 -7.13 -1.81
C GLY A 108 5.93 -5.63 -2.17
N ALA A 109 5.25 -5.25 -3.25
CA ALA A 109 5.19 -3.88 -3.73
C ALA A 109 3.80 -3.48 -4.24
N TRP A 110 3.10 -2.70 -3.42
CA TRP A 110 1.91 -1.94 -3.78
C TRP A 110 2.28 -0.49 -3.96
N ARG A 111 1.72 0.17 -4.96
CA ARG A 111 1.68 1.63 -4.97
C ARG A 111 0.50 2.06 -4.10
N VAL A 112 0.77 2.96 -3.15
CA VAL A 112 -0.20 3.41 -2.15
C VAL A 112 -0.33 4.92 -2.22
N THR A 113 -1.54 5.44 -2.08
CA THR A 113 -1.84 6.86 -1.91
C THR A 113 -2.72 7.04 -0.69
N PHE A 114 -2.39 7.99 0.17
CA PHE A 114 -3.16 8.42 1.32
C PHE A 114 -3.53 9.90 1.19
N GLY A 115 -4.64 10.30 1.80
CA GLY A 115 -5.07 11.71 1.78
C GLY A 115 -6.39 11.90 2.49
N THR A 116 -6.93 13.11 2.42
CA THR A 116 -8.24 13.46 2.99
C THR A 116 -9.32 13.75 1.97
N GLY A 117 -8.94 13.95 0.71
CA GLY A 117 -9.90 14.23 -0.36
C GLY A 117 -10.73 13.03 -0.79
N GLU A 118 -11.77 13.32 -1.57
CA GLU A 118 -12.68 12.31 -2.08
C GLU A 118 -12.03 11.40 -3.13
N LEU A 119 -12.55 10.18 -3.23
CA LEU A 119 -12.14 9.21 -4.23
C LEU A 119 -12.75 9.56 -5.59
N ASP A 120 -11.89 9.82 -6.56
CA ASP A 120 -12.28 9.89 -7.97
C ASP A 120 -12.04 8.52 -8.61
N LEU A 121 -13.11 7.72 -8.70
CA LEU A 121 -13.10 6.40 -9.33
C LEU A 121 -13.18 6.46 -10.86
N GLU A 122 -13.51 7.63 -11.43
CA GLU A 122 -13.76 7.82 -12.87
C GLU A 122 -12.52 8.35 -13.61
N SER A 123 -11.40 8.52 -12.90
CA SER A 123 -10.11 8.91 -13.47
C SER A 123 -9.68 8.00 -14.63
N GLU A 124 -9.25 8.61 -15.73
CA GLU A 124 -8.83 7.93 -16.96
C GLU A 124 -7.57 7.06 -16.82
N TRP A 125 -6.84 7.12 -15.70
CA TRP A 125 -5.53 6.46 -15.55
C TRP A 125 -5.45 5.42 -14.41
N PHE A 126 -6.18 5.65 -13.33
CA PHE A 126 -6.44 4.80 -12.15
C PHE A 126 -7.18 5.68 -11.12
N PRO A 127 -8.00 5.14 -10.19
CA PRO A 127 -8.58 5.96 -9.14
C PRO A 127 -7.56 6.81 -8.39
N ILE A 128 -7.93 8.06 -8.13
CA ILE A 128 -7.08 9.03 -7.43
C ILE A 128 -7.83 9.62 -6.23
N LEU A 129 -7.07 10.19 -5.30
CA LEU A 129 -7.61 11.09 -4.30
C LEU A 129 -7.58 12.52 -4.85
N ALA A 130 -8.72 13.20 -4.80
CA ALA A 130 -8.79 14.62 -5.12
C ALA A 130 -8.06 15.46 -4.07
N GLY A 131 -7.64 16.68 -4.43
CA GLY A 131 -6.96 17.60 -3.52
C GLY A 131 -5.43 17.51 -3.58
N ASP A 132 -4.79 18.49 -2.93
CA ASP A 132 -3.33 18.66 -2.94
C ASP A 132 -2.63 18.00 -1.74
N ASP A 133 -3.40 17.44 -0.79
CA ASP A 133 -2.84 16.80 0.41
C ASP A 133 -2.50 15.31 0.20
N ALA A 134 -2.69 14.80 -1.01
CA ALA A 134 -2.43 13.40 -1.33
C ALA A 134 -0.93 13.09 -1.27
N ILE A 135 -0.58 12.08 -0.48
CA ILE A 135 0.78 11.55 -0.36
C ILE A 135 0.78 10.15 -0.97
N PHE A 136 1.67 9.92 -1.92
CA PHE A 136 1.82 8.63 -2.57
C PHE A 136 3.19 8.04 -2.30
N GLY A 137 3.28 6.72 -2.31
CA GLY A 137 4.51 5.97 -2.10
C GLY A 137 4.29 4.49 -2.35
N TYR A 138 5.08 3.65 -1.70
CA TYR A 138 4.98 2.21 -1.84
C TYR A 138 4.86 1.52 -0.48
N GLY A 139 4.25 0.35 -0.46
CA GLY A 139 4.08 -0.45 0.75
C GLY A 139 3.73 -1.90 0.48
N SER A 140 3.56 -2.65 1.56
CA SER A 140 2.97 -4.00 1.54
C SER A 140 1.64 -3.99 2.31
N ILE A 141 0.70 -4.82 1.89
CA ILE A 141 -0.65 -4.89 2.48
C ILE A 141 -0.90 -6.31 2.97
N ALA A 142 -1.37 -6.47 4.22
CA ALA A 142 -1.73 -7.78 4.77
C ALA A 142 -2.89 -7.68 5.77
N GLN A 143 -3.48 -8.82 6.13
CA GLN A 143 -4.57 -8.90 7.13
C GLN A 143 -4.07 -8.66 8.57
N ASP A 144 -2.83 -9.02 8.87
CA ASP A 144 -2.25 -8.89 10.21
C ASP A 144 -0.72 -8.71 10.20
N GLU A 145 -0.17 -8.39 11.37
CA GLU A 145 1.28 -8.18 11.55
C GLU A 145 2.09 -9.45 11.27
N ALA A 146 1.57 -10.63 11.61
CA ALA A 146 2.26 -11.89 11.37
C ALA A 146 2.46 -12.14 9.87
N SER A 147 1.46 -11.77 9.07
CA SER A 147 1.45 -11.84 7.62
C SER A 147 2.42 -10.82 7.04
N LEU A 148 2.40 -9.55 7.49
CA LEU A 148 3.41 -8.56 7.12
C LEU A 148 4.84 -9.04 7.40
N LEU A 149 5.09 -9.67 8.55
CA LEU A 149 6.41 -10.20 8.90
C LEU A 149 6.90 -11.26 7.90
N ARG A 150 5.98 -12.09 7.37
CA ARG A 150 6.31 -13.10 6.34
C ARG A 150 6.67 -12.50 4.99
N SER A 151 6.20 -11.30 4.66
CA SER A 151 6.60 -10.61 3.40
C SER A 151 8.08 -10.19 3.40
N GLY A 152 8.78 -10.34 4.53
CA GLY A 152 10.23 -10.15 4.64
C GLY A 152 10.68 -8.69 4.70
N SER A 153 9.74 -7.74 4.75
CA SER A 153 9.99 -6.30 4.59
C SER A 153 9.36 -5.45 5.70
N VAL A 154 9.38 -5.91 6.95
CA VAL A 154 8.91 -5.10 8.09
C VAL A 154 10.04 -4.26 8.64
N PHE A 155 9.86 -2.95 8.54
CA PHE A 155 10.76 -1.94 9.08
C PHE A 155 9.99 -1.06 10.07
N ARG A 156 10.65 -0.65 11.17
CA ARG A 156 10.09 0.30 12.13
C ARG A 156 11.09 1.41 12.42
N TYR A 157 10.56 2.56 12.80
CA TYR A 157 11.34 3.66 13.35
C TYR A 157 11.18 3.69 14.87
N GLU A 158 12.24 3.35 15.60
CA GLU A 158 12.23 3.25 17.05
C GLU A 158 13.36 4.10 17.64
N ARG A 159 13.00 5.09 18.49
CA ARG A 159 13.95 5.93 19.25
C ARG A 159 15.05 6.59 18.39
N GLY A 160 14.73 6.96 17.15
CA GLY A 160 15.69 7.57 16.23
C GLY A 160 16.41 6.58 15.31
N GLU A 161 16.22 5.29 15.51
CA GLU A 161 16.85 4.24 14.72
C GLU A 161 15.86 3.55 13.80
N ILE A 162 16.34 3.08 12.66
CA ILE A 162 15.59 2.22 11.75
C ILE A 162 15.90 0.79 12.14
N VAL A 163 14.87 -0.01 12.39
CA VAL A 163 15.04 -1.42 12.72
C VAL A 163 14.30 -2.28 11.71
N ARG A 164 14.93 -3.37 11.26
CA ARG A 164 14.28 -4.43 10.49
C ARG A 164 13.88 -5.56 11.44
N ILE A 165 12.64 -6.02 11.31
CA ILE A 165 12.14 -7.18 12.04
C ILE A 165 12.14 -8.37 11.10
N HIS A 166 12.79 -9.46 11.51
CA HIS A 166 12.85 -10.70 10.76
C HIS A 166 11.67 -11.63 11.09
N PRO A 167 11.34 -12.60 10.23
CA PRO A 167 10.25 -13.55 10.49
C PRO A 167 10.39 -14.35 11.79
N ASP A 168 11.62 -14.56 12.27
CA ASP A 168 11.90 -15.23 13.55
C ASP A 168 11.76 -14.31 14.78
N GLY A 169 11.35 -13.05 14.57
CA GLY A 169 11.20 -12.03 15.60
C GLY A 169 12.51 -11.34 15.99
N SER A 170 13.64 -11.72 15.40
CA SER A 170 14.91 -11.02 15.63
C SER A 170 14.88 -9.62 15.02
N ILE A 171 15.63 -8.70 15.64
CA ILE A 171 15.67 -7.29 15.24
C ILE A 171 17.09 -6.95 14.81
N THR A 172 17.22 -6.30 13.64
CA THR A 172 18.49 -5.73 13.17
C THR A 172 18.35 -4.22 13.07
N VAL A 173 19.21 -3.49 13.78
CA VAL A 173 19.34 -2.04 13.60
C VAL A 173 19.99 -1.79 12.25
N ILE A 174 19.34 -1.01 11.40
CA ILE A 174 19.87 -0.59 10.10
C ILE A 174 20.68 0.67 10.34
N PRO A 175 22.02 0.64 10.18
CA PRO A 175 22.84 1.82 10.36
C PRO A 175 22.44 2.89 9.34
N ARG A 176 22.28 4.13 9.81
CA ARG A 176 22.18 5.26 8.88
C ARG A 176 23.52 5.38 8.17
N GLU A 177 23.54 5.31 6.85
CA GLU A 177 24.73 5.70 6.11
C GLU A 177 25.03 7.18 6.44
N PRO A 178 26.28 7.54 6.75
CA PRO A 178 26.64 8.95 6.89
C PRO A 178 26.41 9.64 5.54
N GLN A 179 25.53 10.64 5.54
CA GLN A 179 25.30 11.55 4.41
C GLN A 179 26.54 12.41 4.14
#